data_AF-A0A2N5A3H6-F1
#
_entry.id   AF-A0A2N5A3H6-F1
#
_cell.length_a   1.000
_cell.length_b   1.000
_cell.length_c   1.000
_cell.angle_alpha   90.00
_cell.angle_beta   90.00
_cell.angle_gamma   90.00
#
_symmetry.space_group_name_H-M   'P 1'
#
loop_
_entity.id
_entity.type
_entity.pdbx_description
1 polymer ?
#
loop_
_entity_poly.entity_id
_entity_poly.type
_entity_poly.pdbx_seq_one_letter_code
_entity_poly.pdbx_strand_id
1 'polypeptide(L)'
;MDKSVPGPWSGWLHGLLGVIIFSGSLPATRLAVQDMDPFLLTFLRASIAGLLAVALLVGFRQKRPRLAQLVPLIIVSSGVVIGFPLLTALALQHITSAHSIVFIGLLPLMTALFGVLRGGERPRRAFWIFSLLGSLLVVGFALTQSAAASLSGDLLM
;
A
#
# COMPACT_ATOMS: atom_id res chain seq x y z
N MET A 1 24.95 -17.77 10.88
CA MET A 1 24.36 -16.44 10.62
C MET A 1 23.51 -16.09 11.81
N ASP A 2 24.08 -15.28 12.70
CA ASP A 2 23.41 -14.77 13.89
C ASP A 2 22.23 -13.89 13.44
N LYS A 3 21.00 -14.27 13.81
CA LYS A 3 19.84 -13.41 13.62
C LYS A 3 19.91 -12.40 14.75
N SER A 4 20.72 -11.36 14.57
CA SER A 4 20.82 -10.23 15.49
C SER A 4 19.40 -9.79 15.86
N VAL A 5 19.04 -9.94 17.13
CA VAL A 5 17.74 -9.51 17.64
C VAL A 5 17.60 -8.03 17.28
N PRO A 6 16.59 -7.63 16.50
CA PRO A 6 16.45 -6.25 16.07
C PRO A 6 16.43 -5.33 17.29
N GLY A 7 17.32 -4.35 17.34
CA GLY A 7 17.37 -3.39 18.44
C GLY A 7 16.03 -2.65 18.60
N PRO A 8 15.78 -2.02 19.76
CA PRO A 8 14.49 -1.38 20.08
C PRO A 8 14.07 -0.29 19.07
N TRP A 9 15.03 0.27 18.32
CA TRP A 9 14.81 1.31 17.31
C TRP A 9 14.57 0.77 15.89
N SER A 10 14.75 -0.53 15.67
CA SER A 10 14.61 -1.14 14.34
C SER A 10 13.24 -0.86 13.73
N GLY A 11 12.15 -1.04 14.48
CA GLY A 11 10.80 -0.75 13.98
C GLY A 11 10.62 0.71 13.52
N TRP A 12 11.16 1.65 14.28
CA TRP A 12 11.13 3.08 13.93
C TRP A 12 11.90 3.39 12.66
N LEU A 13 13.11 2.83 12.51
CA LEU A 13 13.93 3.03 11.33
C LEU A 13 13.29 2.44 10.07
N HIS A 14 12.78 1.21 10.14
CA HIS A 14 12.10 0.58 9.00
C HIS A 14 10.82 1.33 8.63
N GLY A 15 10.07 1.82 9.63
CA GLY A 15 8.90 2.66 9.41
C GLY A 15 9.26 3.97 8.70
N LEU A 16 10.30 4.67 9.16
CA LEU A 16 10.77 5.91 8.54
C LEU A 16 11.24 5.69 7.10
N LEU A 17 12.02 4.63 6.85
CA LEU A 17 12.44 4.27 5.50
C LEU A 17 11.23 4.01 4.59
N GLY A 18 10.22 3.32 5.11
CA GLY A 18 8.94 3.16 4.41
C GLY A 18 8.31 4.50 4.04
N VAL A 19 8.16 5.42 5.00
CA VAL A 19 7.59 6.75 4.75
C VAL A 19 8.38 7.50 3.67
N ILE A 20 9.72 7.49 3.73
CA ILE A 20 10.57 8.19 2.76
C ILE A 20 10.36 7.62 1.36
N ILE A 21 10.37 6.29 1.21
CA ILE A 21 10.21 5.63 -0.09
C ILE A 21 8.80 5.84 -0.67
N PHE A 22 7.76 5.82 0.17
CA PHE A 22 6.37 5.83 -0.29
C PHE A 22 5.75 7.23 -0.40
N SER A 23 6.22 8.23 0.36
CA SER A 23 5.59 9.57 0.44
C SER A 23 5.41 10.27 -0.91
N GLY A 24 6.38 10.15 -1.82
CA GLY A 24 6.32 10.75 -3.16
C GLY A 24 5.53 9.93 -4.19
N SER A 25 5.11 8.71 -3.86
CA SER A 25 4.56 7.78 -4.86
C SER A 25 3.22 8.24 -5.44
N LEU A 26 2.30 8.74 -4.62
CA LEU A 26 0.99 9.21 -5.10
C LEU A 26 1.08 10.49 -5.95
N PRO A 27 1.82 11.55 -5.54
CA PRO A 27 2.08 12.69 -6.41
C PRO A 27 2.72 12.30 -7.74
N ALA A 28 3.76 11.44 -7.70
CA ALA A 28 4.42 10.97 -8.92
C ALA A 28 3.46 10.16 -9.81
N THR A 29 2.59 9.33 -9.23
CA THR A 29 1.55 8.60 -9.99
C THR A 29 0.57 9.57 -10.64
N ARG A 30 0.12 10.59 -9.90
CA ARG A 30 -0.84 11.58 -10.40
C ARG A 30 -0.29 12.36 -11.59
N LEU A 31 0.99 12.72 -11.53
CA LEU A 31 1.70 13.38 -12.63
C LEU A 31 1.87 12.40 -13.81
N ALA A 32 2.33 11.17 -13.56
CA ALA A 32 2.53 10.19 -14.63
C ALA A 32 1.25 9.88 -15.41
N VAL A 33 0.09 9.74 -14.74
CA VAL A 33 -1.19 9.46 -15.42
C VAL A 33 -1.77 10.65 -16.21
N GLN A 34 -1.14 11.83 -16.15
CA GLN A 34 -1.49 12.95 -17.03
C GLN A 34 -0.98 12.71 -18.46
N ASP A 35 0.20 12.09 -18.58
CA ASP A 35 0.89 11.89 -19.86
C ASP A 35 0.96 10.41 -20.29
N MET A 36 0.65 9.47 -19.39
CA MET A 36 0.72 8.03 -19.64
C MET A 36 -0.59 7.32 -19.32
N ASP A 37 -0.94 6.34 -20.13
CA ASP A 37 -2.06 5.44 -19.85
C ASP A 37 -1.86 4.66 -18.51
N PRO A 38 -2.87 4.59 -17.63
CA PRO A 38 -2.77 3.89 -16.34
C PRO A 38 -2.40 2.41 -16.43
N PHE A 39 -2.83 1.70 -17.48
CA PHE A 39 -2.47 0.30 -17.67
C PHE A 39 -1.00 0.18 -18.04
N LEU A 40 -0.50 1.04 -18.94
CA LEU A 40 0.92 1.08 -19.28
C LEU A 40 1.78 1.42 -18.06
N LEU A 41 1.38 2.42 -17.28
CA LEU A 41 2.10 2.80 -16.06
C LEU A 41 2.16 1.64 -15.05
N THR A 42 1.03 0.96 -14.84
CA THR A 42 0.95 -0.21 -13.96
C THR A 42 1.81 -1.36 -14.47
N PHE A 43 1.74 -1.64 -15.76
CA PHE A 43 2.54 -2.68 -16.42
C PHE A 43 4.04 -2.42 -16.27
N LEU A 44 4.50 -1.20 -16.50
CA LEU A 44 5.91 -0.83 -16.35
C LEU A 44 6.37 -1.01 -14.90
N ARG A 45 5.59 -0.53 -13.92
CA ARG A 45 5.89 -0.72 -12.49
C ARG A 45 6.01 -2.19 -12.12
N ALA A 46 5.03 -2.99 -12.49
CA ALA A 46 5.01 -4.42 -12.21
C ALA A 46 6.18 -5.15 -12.89
N SER A 47 6.50 -4.80 -14.15
CA SER A 47 7.58 -5.41 -14.91
C SER A 47 8.95 -5.08 -14.32
N ILE A 48 9.22 -3.81 -13.99
CA ILE A 48 10.49 -3.39 -13.38
C ILE A 48 10.66 -4.06 -12.01
N ALA A 49 9.64 -4.02 -11.15
CA ALA A 49 9.67 -4.68 -9.86
C ALA A 49 9.88 -6.20 -9.98
N GLY A 50 9.20 -6.84 -10.94
CA GLY A 50 9.33 -8.26 -11.22
C GLY A 50 10.72 -8.65 -11.70
N LEU A 51 11.31 -7.89 -12.63
CA LEU A 51 12.68 -8.12 -13.11
C LEU A 51 13.71 -7.99 -11.98
N LEU A 52 13.60 -6.94 -11.16
CA LEU A 52 14.46 -6.76 -10.00
C LEU A 52 14.29 -7.89 -8.98
N ALA A 53 13.05 -8.30 -8.69
CA ALA A 53 12.78 -9.42 -7.80
C ALA A 53 13.39 -10.72 -8.33
N VAL A 54 13.26 -11.02 -9.62
CA VAL A 54 13.89 -12.21 -10.25
C VAL A 54 15.41 -12.13 -10.15
N ALA A 55 16.02 -10.99 -10.46
CA ALA A 55 17.46 -10.80 -10.34
C ALA A 55 17.97 -11.06 -8.91
N LEU A 56 17.25 -10.56 -7.90
CA LEU A 56 17.57 -10.80 -6.49
C LEU A 56 17.39 -12.28 -6.10
N LEU A 57 16.26 -12.91 -6.49
CA LEU A 57 16.00 -14.32 -6.17
C LEU A 57 17.05 -15.24 -6.80
N VAL A 58 17.48 -14.97 -8.03
CA VAL A 58 18.54 -15.71 -8.73
C VAL A 58 19.89 -15.45 -8.08
N GLY A 59 20.25 -14.18 -7.84
CA GLY A 59 21.51 -13.78 -7.22
C GLY A 59 21.71 -14.36 -5.82
N PHE A 60 20.65 -14.37 -5.01
CA PHE A 60 20.67 -14.96 -3.67
C PHE A 60 20.28 -16.44 -3.62
N ARG A 61 20.11 -17.10 -4.79
CA ARG A 61 19.77 -18.54 -4.92
C ARG A 61 18.62 -18.98 -4.02
N GLN A 62 17.55 -18.18 -3.99
CA GLN A 62 16.40 -18.43 -3.12
C GLN A 62 15.63 -19.70 -3.54
N LYS A 63 15.05 -20.39 -2.56
CA LYS A 63 14.29 -21.63 -2.80
C LYS A 63 12.99 -21.31 -3.54
N ARG A 64 12.59 -22.18 -4.47
CA ARG A 64 11.31 -22.06 -5.17
C ARG A 64 10.14 -22.22 -4.18
N PRO A 65 9.04 -21.49 -4.38
CA PRO A 65 7.85 -21.61 -3.53
C PRO A 65 7.26 -23.02 -3.63
N ARG A 66 6.69 -23.50 -2.52
CA ARG A 66 5.94 -24.76 -2.48
C ARG A 66 4.58 -24.57 -3.15
N LEU A 67 3.99 -25.64 -3.70
CA LEU A 67 2.66 -25.59 -4.35
C LEU A 67 1.58 -24.97 -3.44
N ALA A 68 1.58 -25.30 -2.15
CA ALA A 68 0.66 -24.73 -1.17
C ALA A 68 0.80 -23.20 -1.00
N GLN A 69 1.93 -22.61 -1.38
CA GLN A 69 2.17 -21.17 -1.30
C GLN A 69 1.73 -20.44 -2.57
N LEU A 70 1.47 -21.15 -3.68
CA LEU A 70 1.09 -20.53 -4.94
C LEU A 70 -0.27 -19.84 -4.87
N VAL A 71 -1.26 -20.46 -4.24
CA VAL A 71 -2.60 -19.86 -4.12
C VAL A 71 -2.56 -18.55 -3.31
N PRO A 72 -1.97 -18.50 -2.10
CA PRO A 72 -1.78 -17.24 -1.40
C PRO A 72 -0.98 -16.20 -2.20
N LEU A 73 0.07 -16.63 -2.92
CA LEU A 73 0.91 -15.73 -3.71
C LEU A 73 0.14 -15.11 -4.86
N ILE A 74 -0.70 -15.88 -5.57
CA ILE A 74 -1.57 -15.38 -6.63
C ILE A 74 -2.55 -14.35 -6.05
N ILE A 75 -3.22 -14.67 -4.94
CA ILE A 75 -4.18 -13.73 -4.32
C ILE A 75 -3.50 -12.41 -3.94
N VAL A 76 -2.35 -12.48 -3.26
CA VAL A 76 -1.62 -11.29 -2.82
C VAL A 76 -1.07 -10.50 -4.00
N SER A 77 -0.49 -11.16 -5.01
CA SER A 77 0.05 -10.48 -6.19
C SER A 77 -1.04 -9.82 -7.03
N SER A 78 -2.18 -10.49 -7.23
CA SER A 78 -3.34 -9.89 -7.92
C SER A 78 -3.83 -8.63 -7.22
N GLY A 79 -3.88 -8.62 -5.88
CA GLY A 79 -4.30 -7.44 -5.12
C GLY A 79 -3.25 -6.33 -5.10
N VAL A 80 -2.01 -6.64 -4.70
CA VAL A 80 -0.99 -5.64 -4.36
C VAL A 80 -0.19 -5.17 -5.58
N VAL A 81 0.03 -6.04 -6.57
CA VAL A 81 0.83 -5.70 -7.76
C VAL A 81 -0.04 -5.16 -8.88
N ILE A 82 -1.25 -5.69 -9.04
CA ILE A 82 -2.15 -5.33 -10.15
C ILE A 82 -3.28 -4.44 -9.65
N GLY A 83 -4.13 -4.96 -8.77
CA GLY A 83 -5.38 -4.32 -8.36
C GLY A 83 -5.17 -2.93 -7.76
N PHE A 84 -4.50 -2.84 -6.63
CA PHE A 84 -4.31 -1.58 -5.92
C PHE A 84 -3.59 -0.50 -6.76
N PRO A 85 -2.45 -0.78 -7.43
CA PRO A 85 -1.79 0.22 -8.27
C PRO A 85 -2.63 0.68 -9.46
N LEU A 86 -3.33 -0.23 -10.13
CA LEU A 86 -4.18 0.09 -11.27
C LEU A 86 -5.38 0.93 -10.84
N LEU A 87 -6.10 0.48 -9.82
CA LEU A 87 -7.26 1.18 -9.27
C LEU A 87 -6.86 2.57 -8.76
N THR A 88 -5.73 2.68 -8.05
CA THR A 88 -5.14 3.97 -7.64
C THR A 88 -4.83 4.87 -8.84
N ALA A 89 -4.22 4.33 -9.89
CA ALA A 89 -3.87 5.11 -11.08
C ALA A 89 -5.12 5.62 -11.80
N LEU A 90 -6.17 4.80 -11.90
CA LEU A 90 -7.48 5.19 -12.44
C LEU A 90 -8.16 6.23 -11.54
N ALA A 91 -8.17 6.04 -10.23
CA ALA A 91 -8.74 7.00 -9.27
C ALA A 91 -8.08 8.38 -9.43
N LEU A 92 -6.74 8.40 -9.52
CA LEU A 92 -5.96 9.63 -9.67
C LEU A 92 -6.20 10.35 -11.00
N GLN A 93 -6.88 9.76 -11.99
CA GLN A 93 -7.37 10.54 -13.14
C GLN A 93 -8.51 11.50 -12.74
N HIS A 94 -9.29 11.11 -11.73
CA HIS A 94 -10.50 11.81 -11.30
C HIS A 94 -10.35 12.60 -10.00
N ILE A 95 -9.44 12.19 -9.09
CA ILE A 95 -9.19 12.85 -7.80
C ILE A 95 -7.75 13.35 -7.67
N THR A 96 -7.53 14.25 -6.72
CA THR A 96 -6.19 14.77 -6.42
C THR A 96 -5.41 13.79 -5.54
N SER A 97 -4.08 13.91 -5.55
CA SER A 97 -3.23 13.18 -4.62
C SER A 97 -3.54 13.54 -3.16
N ALA A 98 -3.89 14.79 -2.88
CA ALA A 98 -4.25 15.24 -1.53
C ALA A 98 -5.52 14.52 -1.02
N HIS A 99 -6.54 14.36 -1.86
CA HIS A 99 -7.75 13.61 -1.50
C HIS A 99 -7.44 12.11 -1.30
N SER A 100 -6.61 11.54 -2.17
CA SER A 100 -6.23 10.13 -2.11
C SER A 100 -5.47 9.75 -0.83
N ILE A 101 -4.68 10.67 -0.27
CA ILE A 101 -3.92 10.43 0.97
C ILE A 101 -4.85 10.10 2.15
N VAL A 102 -6.08 10.61 2.16
CA VAL A 102 -7.07 10.30 3.19
C VAL A 102 -7.37 8.80 3.21
N PHE A 103 -7.65 8.21 2.05
CA PHE A 103 -7.92 6.77 1.91
C PHE A 103 -6.72 5.94 2.35
N ILE A 104 -5.50 6.34 1.95
CA ILE A 104 -4.28 5.65 2.38
C ILE A 104 -4.06 5.79 3.89
N GLY A 105 -4.42 6.92 4.49
CA GLY A 105 -4.37 7.12 5.94
C GLY A 105 -5.29 6.17 6.72
N LEU A 106 -6.36 5.67 6.09
CA LEU A 106 -7.28 4.69 6.67
C LEU A 106 -6.86 3.23 6.41
N LEU A 107 -5.95 3.00 5.47
CA LEU A 107 -5.49 1.67 5.09
C LEU A 107 -4.88 0.86 6.26
N PRO A 108 -4.13 1.45 7.22
CA PRO A 108 -3.64 0.71 8.40
C PRO A 108 -4.79 0.15 9.26
N LEU A 109 -5.87 0.92 9.45
CA LEU A 109 -7.04 0.46 10.20
C LEU A 109 -7.72 -0.72 9.46
N MET A 110 -7.89 -0.59 8.14
CA MET A 110 -8.43 -1.68 7.32
C MET A 110 -7.55 -2.92 7.37
N THR A 111 -6.23 -2.75 7.28
CA THR A 111 -5.25 -3.84 7.35
C THR A 111 -5.35 -4.57 8.69
N ALA A 112 -5.47 -3.83 9.80
CA ALA A 112 -5.64 -4.42 11.12
C ALA A 112 -6.98 -5.17 11.26
N LEU A 113 -8.07 -4.64 10.69
CA LEU A 113 -9.36 -5.31 10.68
C LEU A 113 -9.28 -6.66 9.95
N PHE A 114 -8.70 -6.67 8.74
CA PHE A 114 -8.48 -7.93 8.01
C PHE A 114 -7.47 -8.84 8.71
N GLY A 115 -6.47 -8.30 9.41
CA GLY A 115 -5.54 -9.05 10.25
C GLY A 115 -6.26 -9.82 11.37
N VAL A 116 -7.25 -9.19 12.01
CA VAL A 116 -8.11 -9.85 13.00
C VAL A 116 -9.03 -10.88 12.35
N LEU A 117 -9.74 -10.50 11.29
CA LEU A 117 -10.75 -11.35 10.65
C LEU A 117 -10.16 -12.60 10.00
N ARG A 118 -9.03 -12.44 9.30
CA ARG A 118 -8.39 -13.52 8.51
C ARG A 118 -7.23 -14.17 9.25
N GLY A 119 -6.45 -13.39 10.00
CA GLY A 119 -5.26 -13.86 10.70
C GLY A 119 -5.51 -14.27 12.16
N GLY A 120 -6.69 -13.96 12.72
CA GLY A 120 -6.99 -14.21 14.13
C GLY A 120 -6.14 -13.37 15.08
N GLU A 121 -5.52 -12.29 14.59
CA GLU A 121 -4.70 -11.40 15.41
C GLU A 121 -5.55 -10.74 16.51
N ARG A 122 -4.93 -10.50 17.67
CA ARG A 122 -5.59 -9.87 18.82
C ARG A 122 -4.83 -8.62 19.25
N PRO A 123 -4.97 -7.50 18.51
CA PRO A 123 -4.31 -6.25 18.88
C PRO A 123 -4.78 -5.77 20.26
N ARG A 124 -3.87 -5.12 20.99
CA ARG A 124 -4.18 -4.56 22.32
C ARG A 124 -5.24 -3.46 22.21
N ARG A 125 -6.04 -3.23 23.26
CA ARG A 125 -7.06 -2.17 23.29
C ARG A 125 -6.51 -0.79 22.93
N ALA A 126 -5.30 -0.47 23.39
CA ALA A 126 -4.62 0.79 23.07
C ALA A 126 -4.44 0.97 21.55
N PHE A 127 -4.11 -0.08 20.81
CA PHE A 127 -3.95 -0.03 19.35
C PHE A 127 -5.24 0.44 18.67
N TRP A 128 -6.40 -0.10 19.08
CA TRP A 128 -7.69 0.29 18.52
C TRP A 128 -8.07 1.73 18.83
N ILE A 129 -7.81 2.17 20.06
CA ILE A 129 -8.06 3.57 20.46
C ILE A 129 -7.25 4.52 19.58
N PHE A 130 -5.93 4.29 19.47
CA PHE A 130 -5.06 5.16 18.66
C PHE A 130 -5.36 5.06 17.16
N SER A 131 -5.68 3.86 16.65
CA SER A 131 -6.04 3.69 15.24
C SER A 131 -7.36 4.38 14.89
N LEU A 132 -8.36 4.31 15.78
CA LEU A 132 -9.63 4.99 15.60
C LEU A 132 -9.47 6.51 15.71
N LEU A 133 -8.71 7.00 16.69
CA LEU A 133 -8.40 8.43 16.83
C LEU A 133 -7.67 8.96 15.59
N GLY A 134 -6.63 8.28 15.12
CA GLY A 134 -5.91 8.65 13.90
C GLY A 134 -6.82 8.66 12.67
N SER A 135 -7.68 7.66 12.53
CA SER A 135 -8.64 7.57 11.42
C SER A 135 -9.68 8.70 11.47
N LEU A 136 -10.19 9.03 12.66
CA LEU A 136 -11.13 10.15 12.84
C LEU A 136 -10.47 11.50 12.52
N LEU A 137 -9.19 11.70 12.86
CA LEU A 137 -8.46 12.91 12.47
C LEU A 137 -8.29 13.00 10.95
N VAL A 138 -7.96 11.89 10.29
CA VAL A 138 -7.83 11.82 8.82
C VAL A 138 -9.16 12.13 8.13
N VAL A 139 -10.26 11.52 8.60
CA VAL A 139 -11.62 11.80 8.08
C VAL A 139 -12.03 13.24 8.37
N GLY A 140 -11.78 13.75 9.58
CA GLY A 140 -12.08 15.13 9.95
C GLY A 140 -11.35 16.13 9.07
N PHE A 141 -10.07 15.90 8.76
CA PHE A 141 -9.31 16.69 7.81
C PHE A 141 -9.87 16.60 6.39
N ALA A 142 -10.33 15.43 5.95
CA ALA A 142 -10.95 15.28 4.65
C ALA A 142 -12.24 16.11 4.52
N LEU A 143 -13.07 16.14 5.58
CA LEU A 143 -14.31 16.89 5.62
C LEU A 143 -14.11 18.42 5.56
N THR A 144 -12.95 18.94 6.01
CA THR A 144 -12.65 20.38 5.91
C THR A 144 -12.11 20.77 4.54
N GLN A 145 -11.58 19.82 3.78
CA GLN A 145 -11.18 20.03 2.40
C GLN A 145 -12.44 19.99 1.52
N SER A 146 -12.94 21.14 1.06
CA SER A 146 -14.06 21.27 0.12
C SER A 146 -13.69 20.80 -1.29
N ALA A 147 -13.05 19.63 -1.41
CA ALA A 147 -12.64 19.05 -2.67
C ALA A 147 -13.88 18.53 -3.41
N ALA A 148 -13.93 18.76 -4.71
CA ALA A 148 -14.93 18.16 -5.58
C ALA A 148 -14.86 16.63 -5.43
N ALA A 149 -15.79 16.06 -4.67
CA ALA A 149 -15.90 14.62 -4.47
C ALA A 149 -16.28 14.00 -5.81
N SER A 150 -15.39 13.18 -6.36
CA SER A 150 -15.67 12.40 -7.55
C SER A 150 -16.08 11.01 -7.12
N LEU A 151 -17.38 10.72 -7.17
CA LEU A 151 -17.92 9.40 -6.81
C LEU A 151 -17.22 8.26 -7.57
N SER A 152 -16.84 8.49 -8.84
CA SER A 152 -16.09 7.50 -9.63
C SER A 152 -14.66 7.30 -9.13
N GLY A 153 -13.96 8.37 -8.72
CA GLY A 153 -12.62 8.27 -8.16
C GLY A 153 -12.62 7.64 -6.77
N ASP A 154 -13.62 7.93 -5.95
CA ASP A 154 -13.75 7.41 -4.59
C ASP A 154 -14.08 5.91 -4.58
N LEU A 155 -14.85 5.41 -5.56
CA LEU A 155 -15.10 3.97 -5.73
C LEU A 155 -13.87 3.17 -6.18
N LEU A 156 -12.90 3.85 -6.79
CA LEU A 156 -11.65 3.25 -7.26
C LEU A 156 -10.56 3.24 -6.18
N MET A 157 -10.75 3.89 -5.03
CA MET A 157 -9.82 3.89 -3.89
C MET A 157 -10.25 2.90 -2.80
#